data_AF-A0A4R4Y1U3-F1
#
_entry.id   AF-A0A4R4Y1U3-F1
#
_cell.length_a   1.000
_cell.length_b   1.000
_cell.length_c   1.000
_cell.angle_alpha   90.00
_cell.angle_beta   90.00
_cell.angle_gamma   90.00
#
_symmetry.space_group_name_H-M   'P 1'
#
loop_
_entity.id
_entity.type
_entity.pdbx_description
1 polymer ?
#
loop_
_entity_poly.entity_id
_entity_poly.type
_entity_poly.pdbx_seq_one_letter_code
_entity_poly.pdbx_strand_id
1 'polypeptide(L)'
;MTTRQMPARLDQPREIRRTFVPRVHYDPESFGRLSERIARFLGTARFLVYMTVFVTVWIVWNLAAPSFLKFDPYPFIFLTLMLSLQASYAAPLILLAQNRQDDRDRVQYEQDRSRNERSMADTEYLTREIAGLRVALSEVVTRDFLRSELQQIMKELDAKETPR
;
A
#
# COMPACT_ATOMS: atom_id res chain seq x y z
N MET A 1 18.07 -63.26 -35.96
CA MET A 1 17.84 -62.61 -34.67
C MET A 1 18.56 -61.27 -34.74
N THR A 2 17.86 -60.21 -35.18
CA THR A 2 18.49 -58.93 -35.55
C THR A 2 17.98 -57.85 -34.61
N THR A 3 18.80 -57.47 -33.63
CA THR A 3 18.45 -56.47 -32.62
C THR A 3 18.55 -55.08 -33.24
N ARG A 4 17.41 -54.44 -33.46
CA ARG A 4 17.31 -53.05 -33.94
C ARG A 4 17.75 -52.11 -32.81
N GLN A 5 18.92 -51.49 -32.92
CA GLN A 5 19.30 -50.36 -32.07
C GLN A 5 18.51 -49.13 -32.50
N MET A 6 17.73 -48.55 -31.58
CA MET A 6 17.03 -47.27 -31.80
C MET A 6 18.01 -46.10 -31.62
N PRO A 7 17.99 -45.09 -32.50
CA PRO A 7 18.83 -43.91 -32.36
C PRO A 7 18.36 -43.04 -31.18
N ALA A 8 19.31 -42.57 -30.38
CA ALA A 8 19.07 -41.66 -29.26
C ALA A 8 18.40 -40.37 -29.75
N ARG A 9 17.20 -40.08 -29.23
CA ARG A 9 16.47 -38.85 -29.53
C ARG A 9 17.22 -37.65 -28.97
N LEU A 10 17.64 -36.75 -29.87
CA LEU A 10 18.38 -35.51 -29.59
C LEU A 10 17.49 -34.36 -29.09
N ASP A 11 16.27 -34.65 -28.65
CA ASP A 11 15.22 -33.65 -28.41
C ASP A 11 14.99 -33.34 -26.92
N GLN A 12 15.92 -33.73 -26.06
CA GLN A 12 15.89 -33.32 -24.66
C GLN A 12 16.81 -32.11 -24.48
N PRO A 13 16.27 -30.91 -24.14
CA PRO A 13 17.11 -29.80 -23.76
C PRO A 13 17.94 -30.25 -22.55
N ARG A 14 19.25 -30.30 -22.75
CA ARG A 14 20.23 -30.57 -21.69
C ARG A 14 19.95 -29.64 -20.52
N GLU A 15 19.45 -30.18 -19.42
CA GLU A 15 19.31 -29.44 -18.17
C GLU A 15 20.71 -28.98 -17.74
N ILE A 16 20.98 -27.69 -17.94
CA ILE A 16 22.19 -27.03 -17.51
C ILE A 16 22.27 -27.23 -16.00
N ARG A 17 23.29 -27.98 -15.56
CA ARG A 17 23.61 -28.23 -14.15
C ARG A 17 23.33 -26.99 -13.33
N ARG A 18 22.37 -27.09 -12.40
CA ARG A 18 22.12 -26.09 -11.37
C ARG A 18 23.44 -25.75 -10.70
N THR A 19 23.92 -24.55 -10.97
CA THR A 19 25.04 -23.93 -10.27
C THR A 19 24.79 -24.06 -8.78
N PHE A 20 25.76 -24.64 -8.06
CA PHE A 20 25.84 -24.65 -6.59
C PHE A 20 26.07 -23.23 -6.07
N VAL A 21 25.11 -22.33 -6.29
CA VAL A 21 25.07 -21.05 -5.58
C VAL A 21 24.39 -21.34 -4.25
N PRO A 22 25.04 -21.12 -3.10
CA PRO A 22 24.34 -21.19 -1.82
C PRO A 22 23.18 -20.20 -1.89
N ARG A 23 21.94 -20.69 -1.88
CA ARG A 23 20.77 -19.84 -1.68
C ARG A 23 20.87 -19.33 -0.25
N VAL A 24 21.51 -18.17 -0.08
CA VAL A 24 21.42 -17.39 1.14
C VAL A 24 19.93 -17.11 1.34
N HIS A 25 19.30 -17.86 2.24
CA HIS A 25 17.92 -17.63 2.63
C HIS A 25 17.91 -16.34 3.46
N TYR A 26 17.79 -15.21 2.76
CA TYR A 26 17.46 -13.95 3.39
C TYR A 26 16.05 -14.08 3.94
N ASP A 27 15.92 -14.13 5.26
CA ASP A 27 14.64 -14.22 5.94
C ASP A 27 13.89 -12.87 5.80
N PRO A 28 12.88 -12.79 4.92
CA PRO A 28 12.24 -11.53 4.55
C PRO A 28 11.46 -10.91 5.71
N GLU A 29 11.08 -11.69 6.71
CA GLU A 29 10.33 -11.24 7.88
C GLU A 29 11.21 -10.39 8.82
N SER A 30 12.45 -10.85 9.04
CA SER A 30 13.45 -10.19 9.87
C SER A 30 13.87 -8.84 9.26
N PHE A 31 14.09 -8.82 7.94
CA PHE A 31 14.37 -7.59 7.18
C PHE A 31 13.18 -6.65 7.13
N GLY A 32 11.95 -7.17 7.00
CA GLY A 32 10.74 -6.36 6.97
C GLY A 32 10.56 -5.53 8.25
N ARG A 33 10.81 -6.10 9.42
CA ARG A 33 10.71 -5.37 10.70
C ARG A 33 11.82 -4.32 10.85
N LEU A 34 13.04 -4.62 10.39
CA LEU A 34 14.15 -3.69 10.41
C LEU A 34 13.90 -2.49 9.49
N SER A 35 13.46 -2.73 8.25
CA SER A 35 13.14 -1.68 7.29
C SER A 35 12.00 -0.76 7.79
N GLU A 36 10.99 -1.30 8.46
CA GLU A 36 9.89 -0.50 9.02
C GLU A 36 10.35 0.41 10.17
N ARG A 37 11.32 -0.05 10.97
CA ARG A 37 11.91 0.75 12.03
C ARG A 37 12.80 1.85 11.45
N ILE A 38 13.60 1.53 10.44
CA ILE A 38 14.45 2.48 9.71
C ILE A 38 13.61 3.54 9.01
N ALA A 39 12.55 3.16 8.30
CA ALA A 39 11.66 4.11 7.61
C ALA A 39 11.02 5.11 8.59
N ARG A 40 10.50 4.63 9.74
CA ARG A 40 9.97 5.51 10.79
C ARG A 40 11.05 6.39 11.42
N PHE A 41 12.27 5.89 11.55
CA PHE A 41 13.38 6.63 12.15
C PHE A 41 13.91 7.74 11.22
N LEU A 42 14.15 7.45 9.94
CA LEU A 42 14.61 8.44 8.96
C LEU A 42 13.55 9.50 8.64
N GLY A 43 12.26 9.14 8.65
CA GLY A 43 11.16 10.08 8.40
C GLY A 43 10.87 11.06 9.54
N THR A 44 11.54 10.91 10.69
CA THR A 44 11.28 11.75 11.88
C THR A 44 12.31 12.87 12.01
N ALA A 45 11.85 14.11 12.27
CA ALA A 45 12.72 15.28 12.51
C ALA A 45 13.76 15.08 13.63
N ARG A 46 13.52 14.14 14.54
CA ARG A 46 14.44 13.74 15.62
C ARG A 46 15.78 13.25 15.09
N PHE A 47 15.83 12.51 13.97
CA PHE A 47 17.09 12.02 13.41
C PHE A 47 18.01 13.16 12.98
N LEU A 48 17.45 14.16 12.31
CA LEU A 48 18.20 15.36 11.90
C LEU A 48 18.77 16.09 13.12
N VAL A 49 17.97 16.27 14.17
CA VAL A 49 18.44 16.91 15.42
C VAL A 49 19.61 16.13 16.04
N TYR A 50 19.51 14.80 16.16
CA TYR A 50 20.60 13.98 16.69
C TYR A 50 21.87 14.09 15.83
N MET A 51 21.75 14.07 14.50
CA MET A 51 22.89 14.23 13.59
C MET A 51 23.53 15.60 13.68
N THR A 52 22.74 16.67 13.74
CA THR A 52 23.27 18.03 13.94
C THR A 52 24.02 18.13 15.27
N VAL A 53 23.43 17.64 16.37
CA VAL A 53 24.08 17.65 17.68
C VAL A 53 25.39 16.87 17.64
N PHE A 54 25.41 15.68 17.02
CA PHE A 54 26.63 14.88 16.87
C PHE A 54 27.74 15.66 16.13
N VAL A 55 27.42 16.25 14.98
CA VAL A 55 28.38 17.06 14.20
C VAL A 55 28.87 18.27 15.00
N THR A 56 27.96 18.99 15.67
CA THR A 56 28.32 20.14 16.50
C THR A 56 29.25 19.73 17.65
N VAL A 57 28.93 18.65 18.37
CA VAL A 57 29.77 18.14 19.47
C VAL A 57 31.15 17.73 18.95
N TRP A 58 31.22 17.06 17.79
CA TRP A 58 32.50 16.68 17.17
C TRP A 58 33.37 17.88 16.82
N ILE A 59 32.79 18.90 16.20
CA ILE A 59 33.49 20.14 15.84
C ILE A 59 33.96 20.86 17.10
N VAL A 60 33.08 21.04 18.10
CA VAL A 60 33.41 21.71 19.37
C VAL A 60 34.52 20.96 20.09
N TRP A 61 34.47 19.63 20.15
CA TRP A 61 35.52 18.82 20.75
C TRP A 61 36.87 19.03 20.05
N ASN A 62 36.92 18.93 18.72
CA ASN A 62 38.17 19.06 17.97
C ASN A 62 38.70 20.51 17.93
N LEU A 63 37.85 21.51 18.11
CA LEU A 63 38.24 22.92 18.15
C LEU A 63 38.72 23.36 19.54
N ALA A 64 38.02 22.93 20.61
CA ALA A 64 38.33 23.30 21.99
C ALA A 64 39.37 22.39 22.65
N ALA A 65 39.61 21.19 22.11
CA ALA A 65 40.64 20.30 22.63
C ALA A 65 42.06 20.89 22.48
N PRO A 66 42.94 20.73 23.50
CA PRO A 66 44.34 21.06 23.38
C PRO A 66 45.01 20.33 22.21
N SER A 67 46.07 20.90 21.63
CA SER A 67 46.74 20.40 20.43
C SER A 67 47.15 18.92 20.46
N PHE A 68 47.34 18.35 21.65
CA PHE A 68 47.71 16.94 21.87
C PHE A 68 46.50 15.97 21.92
N LEU A 69 45.27 16.47 22.07
CA LEU A 69 44.02 15.69 22.09
C LEU A 69 43.13 15.91 20.86
N LYS A 70 43.59 16.71 19.88
CA LYS A 70 42.88 16.93 18.62
C LYS A 70 42.92 15.66 17.79
N PHE A 71 41.81 14.93 17.79
CA PHE A 71 41.68 13.69 17.02
C PHE A 71 41.52 13.94 15.52
N ASP A 72 40.83 15.02 15.15
CA ASP A 72 40.50 15.39 13.77
C ASP A 72 40.69 16.92 13.56
N PRO A 73 41.93 17.38 13.30
CA PRO A 73 42.21 18.80 13.03
C PRO A 73 41.53 19.30 11.75
N TYR A 74 41.32 20.61 11.63
CA TYR A 74 40.82 21.24 10.40
C TYR A 74 41.68 20.78 9.20
N PRO A 75 41.09 20.21 8.13
CA PRO A 75 39.70 20.34 7.66
C PRO A 75 38.69 19.24 8.07
N PHE A 76 38.91 18.51 9.16
CA PHE A 76 38.02 17.44 9.66
C PHE A 76 37.87 16.25 8.69
N ILE A 77 38.99 15.61 8.34
CA ILE A 77 39.02 14.53 7.36
C ILE A 77 38.26 13.29 7.85
N PHE A 78 38.33 12.96 9.14
CA PHE A 78 37.65 11.79 9.68
C PHE A 78 36.13 11.96 9.68
N LEU A 79 35.65 13.14 10.11
CA LEU A 79 34.22 13.46 10.03
C LEU A 79 33.72 13.38 8.58
N THR A 80 34.49 13.91 7.64
CA THR A 80 34.14 13.89 6.21
C THR A 80 34.08 12.46 5.66
N LEU A 81 35.08 11.62 5.99
CA LEU A 81 35.11 10.21 5.59
C LEU A 81 33.95 9.42 6.20
N MET A 82 33.61 9.70 7.47
CA MET A 82 32.50 9.02 8.12
C MET A 82 31.15 9.40 7.49
N LEU A 83 30.93 10.68 7.21
CA LEU A 83 29.70 11.16 6.56
C LEU A 83 29.56 10.65 5.13
N SER A 84 30.66 10.59 4.36
CA SER A 84 30.62 10.04 3.00
C SER A 84 30.32 8.54 2.98
N LEU A 85 30.91 7.77 3.90
CA LEU A 85 30.60 6.37 4.08
C LEU A 85 29.14 6.17 4.53
N GLN A 86 28.66 6.99 5.47
CA GLN A 86 27.27 6.96 5.93
C GLN A 86 26.31 7.15 4.76
N ALA A 87 26.54 8.16 3.92
CA ALA A 87 25.71 8.42 2.75
C ALA A 87 25.74 7.25 1.75
N SER A 88 26.92 6.68 1.50
CA SER A 88 27.11 5.54 0.59
C SER A 88 26.33 4.30 1.04
N TYR A 89 26.30 4.00 2.35
CA TYR A 89 25.55 2.86 2.89
C TYR A 89 24.05 3.16 3.09
N ALA A 90 23.68 4.43 3.27
CA ALA A 90 22.29 4.83 3.38
C ALA A 90 21.52 4.60 2.07
N ALA A 91 22.11 4.90 0.91
CA ALA A 91 21.47 4.74 -0.40
C ALA A 91 20.90 3.33 -0.65
N PRO A 92 21.66 2.22 -0.54
CA PRO A 92 21.13 0.87 -0.75
C PRO A 92 20.10 0.47 0.32
N LEU A 93 20.26 0.92 1.57
CA LEU A 93 19.27 0.67 2.62
C LEU A 93 17.94 1.37 2.33
N ILE A 94 17.99 2.61 1.84
CA ILE A 94 16.81 3.38 1.45
C ILE A 94 16.14 2.70 0.25
N LEU A 95 16.90 2.25 -0.76
CA LEU A 95 16.35 1.52 -1.91
C LEU A 95 15.63 0.23 -1.48
N LEU A 96 16.19 -0.52 -0.54
CA LEU A 96 15.54 -1.71 0.01
C LEU A 96 14.26 -1.38 0.78
N ALA A 97 14.25 -0.27 1.53
CA ALA A 97 13.05 0.20 2.21
C ALA A 97 11.98 0.66 1.21
N GLN A 98 12.38 1.33 0.12
CA GLN A 98 11.51 1.80 -0.95
C GLN A 98 10.87 0.65 -1.72
N ASN A 99 11.64 -0.33 -2.21
CA ASN A 99 11.11 -1.50 -2.93
C ASN A 99 9.99 -2.20 -2.15
N ARG A 100 10.14 -2.29 -0.83
CA ARG A 100 9.14 -2.93 0.04
C ARG A 100 7.91 -2.06 0.26
N GLN A 101 8.08 -0.74 0.25
CA GLN A 101 6.96 0.19 0.33
C GLN A 101 6.16 0.15 -0.98
N ASP A 102 6.84 0.14 -2.12
CA ASP A 102 6.24 0.01 -3.45
C ASP A 102 5.46 -1.31 -3.60
N ASP A 103 5.97 -2.42 -3.07
CA ASP A 103 5.27 -3.71 -3.05
C ASP A 103 3.95 -3.65 -2.25
N ARG A 104 3.97 -3.00 -1.08
CA ARG A 104 2.74 -2.79 -0.27
C ARG A 104 1.75 -1.88 -0.98
N ASP A 105 2.24 -0.78 -1.53
CA ASP A 105 1.43 0.21 -2.22
C ASP A 105 0.77 -0.40 -3.46
N ARG A 106 1.48 -1.30 -4.17
CA ARG A 106 0.91 -2.07 -5.27
C ARG A 106 -0.23 -2.98 -4.82
N VAL A 107 -0.05 -3.76 -3.75
CA VAL A 107 -1.11 -4.64 -3.23
C VAL A 107 -2.32 -3.82 -2.78
N GLN A 108 -2.08 -2.70 -2.10
CA GLN A 108 -3.14 -1.79 -1.67
C GLN A 108 -3.91 -1.23 -2.87
N TYR A 109 -3.20 -0.83 -3.93
CA TYR A 109 -3.80 -0.31 -5.16
C TYR A 109 -4.65 -1.37 -5.90
N GLU A 110 -4.17 -2.61 -6.00
CA GLU A 110 -4.92 -3.71 -6.60
C GLU A 110 -6.21 -4.02 -5.81
N GLN A 111 -6.14 -3.99 -4.47
CA GLN A 111 -7.32 -4.16 -3.62
C GLN A 111 -8.31 -3.01 -3.77
N ASP A 112 -7.83 -1.77 -3.78
CA ASP A 112 -8.66 -0.58 -3.92
C ASP A 112 -9.38 -0.57 -5.27
N ARG A 113 -8.68 -0.96 -6.34
CA ARG A 113 -9.29 -1.16 -7.66
C ARG A 113 -10.42 -2.19 -7.63
N SER A 114 -10.20 -3.36 -7.04
CA SER A 114 -11.24 -4.39 -6.94
C SER A 114 -12.43 -3.94 -6.11
N ARG A 115 -12.19 -3.18 -5.03
CA ARG A 115 -13.27 -2.58 -4.21
C ARG A 115 -14.06 -1.55 -5.00
N ASN A 116 -13.38 -0.69 -5.77
CA ASN A 116 -14.03 0.34 -6.58
C ASN A 116 -14.89 -0.29 -7.68
N GLU A 117 -14.41 -1.33 -8.35
CA GLU A 117 -15.19 -2.09 -9.34
C GLU A 117 -16.47 -2.69 -8.72
N ARG A 118 -16.39 -3.27 -7.52
CA ARG A 118 -17.57 -3.76 -6.78
C ARG A 118 -18.51 -2.63 -6.37
N SER A 119 -17.97 -1.53 -5.86
CA SER A 119 -18.76 -0.36 -5.46
C SER A 119 -19.52 0.25 -6.64
N MET A 120 -18.90 0.28 -7.82
CA MET A 120 -19.56 0.71 -9.06
C MET A 120 -20.70 -0.24 -9.43
N ALA A 121 -20.47 -1.56 -9.38
CA ALA A 121 -21.50 -2.56 -9.67
C ALA A 121 -22.68 -2.49 -8.68
N ASP A 122 -22.41 -2.33 -7.38
CA ASP A 122 -23.45 -2.17 -6.36
C ASP A 122 -24.26 -0.90 -6.59
N THR A 123 -23.60 0.20 -6.96
CA THR A 123 -24.27 1.47 -7.28
C THR A 123 -25.16 1.34 -8.52
N GLU A 124 -24.69 0.66 -9.56
CA GLU A 124 -25.47 0.39 -10.77
C GLU A 124 -26.68 -0.50 -10.46
N TYR A 125 -26.49 -1.55 -9.66
CA TYR A 125 -27.56 -2.43 -9.21
C TYR A 125 -28.63 -1.66 -8.42
N LEU A 126 -28.23 -0.90 -7.41
CA LEU A 126 -29.14 -0.07 -6.61
C LEU A 126 -29.88 0.95 -7.48
N THR A 127 -29.20 1.58 -8.44
CA THR A 127 -29.81 2.56 -9.35
C THR A 127 -30.87 1.89 -10.22
N ARG A 128 -30.59 0.70 -10.75
CA ARG A 128 -31.53 -0.09 -11.54
C ARG A 128 -32.72 -0.54 -10.70
N GLU A 129 -32.49 -0.97 -9.48
CA GLU A 129 -33.54 -1.39 -8.55
C GLU A 129 -34.44 -0.21 -8.18
N ILE A 130 -33.86 0.96 -7.87
CA ILE A 130 -34.61 2.19 -7.60
C ILE A 130 -35.42 2.63 -8.82
N ALA A 131 -34.86 2.52 -10.03
CA ALA A 131 -35.58 2.83 -11.25
C ALA A 131 -36.79 1.89 -11.45
N GLY A 132 -36.61 0.59 -11.21
CA GLY A 132 -37.71 -0.39 -11.24
C GLY A 132 -38.79 -0.09 -10.18
N LEU A 133 -38.36 0.20 -8.95
CA LEU A 133 -39.24 0.52 -7.83
C LEU A 133 -40.03 1.81 -8.10
N ARG A 134 -39.41 2.82 -8.73
CA ARG A 134 -40.09 4.05 -9.19
C ARG A 134 -41.18 3.75 -10.22
N VAL A 135 -40.92 2.90 -11.20
CA VAL A 135 -41.90 2.53 -12.22
C VAL A 135 -43.08 1.79 -11.59
N ALA A 136 -42.81 0.78 -10.75
CA ALA A 136 -43.85 0.03 -10.05
C ALA A 136 -44.71 0.94 -9.15
N LEU A 137 -44.10 1.88 -8.41
CA LEU A 137 -44.85 2.87 -7.64
C LEU A 137 -45.66 3.82 -8.52
N SER A 138 -45.17 4.21 -9.70
CA SER A 138 -45.90 5.08 -10.61
C SER A 138 -47.15 4.43 -11.21
N GLU A 139 -47.15 3.11 -11.38
CA GLU A 139 -48.33 2.36 -11.83
C GLU A 139 -49.38 2.24 -10.71
N VAL A 140 -48.96 1.96 -9.47
CA VAL A 140 -49.89 1.77 -8.33
C VAL A 140 -50.40 3.10 -7.76
N VAL A 141 -49.58 4.16 -7.76
CA VAL A 141 -49.95 5.51 -7.33
C VAL A 141 -50.35 6.33 -8.55
N THR A 142 -51.38 5.89 -9.27
CA THR A 142 -51.98 6.78 -10.26
C THR A 142 -52.75 7.87 -9.51
N ARG A 143 -52.58 9.15 -9.90
CA ARG A 143 -53.26 10.29 -9.26
C ARG A 143 -54.77 10.07 -9.13
N ASP A 144 -55.37 9.42 -10.13
CA ASP A 144 -56.79 9.11 -10.15
C ASP A 144 -57.20 8.05 -9.11
N PHE A 145 -56.35 7.05 -8.84
CA PHE A 145 -56.59 6.07 -7.78
C PHE A 145 -56.51 6.70 -6.39
N LEU A 146 -55.48 7.52 -6.15
CA LEU A 146 -55.37 8.28 -4.89
C LEU A 146 -56.55 9.22 -4.69
N ARG A 147 -57.04 9.81 -5.78
CA ARG A 147 -58.21 10.70 -5.77
C ARG A 147 -59.50 9.92 -5.51
N SER A 148 -59.69 8.74 -6.12
CA SER A 148 -60.87 7.92 -5.87
C SER A 148 -60.91 7.39 -4.45
N GLU A 149 -59.79 6.96 -3.88
CA GLU A 149 -59.74 6.49 -2.49
C GLU A 149 -59.95 7.63 -1.49
N LEU A 150 -59.35 8.80 -1.71
CA LEU A 150 -59.64 9.97 -0.88
C LEU A 150 -61.12 10.37 -0.95
N GLN A 151 -61.73 10.34 -2.13
CA GLN A 151 -63.16 10.61 -2.26
C GLN A 151 -64.02 9.55 -1.58
N GLN A 152 -63.64 8.27 -1.66
CA GLN A 152 -64.34 7.18 -1.01
C GLN A 152 -64.27 7.32 0.52
N ILE A 153 -63.09 7.58 1.07
CA ILE A 153 -62.89 7.83 2.51
C ILE A 153 -63.67 9.07 2.95
N MET A 154 -63.61 10.18 2.20
CA MET A 154 -64.42 11.37 2.50
C MET A 154 -65.92 11.04 2.53
N LYS A 155 -66.40 10.26 1.56
CA LYS A 155 -67.82 9.88 1.47
C LYS A 155 -68.24 8.96 2.62
N GLU A 156 -67.37 8.06 3.06
CA GLU A 156 -67.60 7.23 4.25
C GLU A 156 -67.64 8.06 5.53
N LEU A 157 -66.75 9.05 5.69
CA LEU A 157 -66.77 9.96 6.83
C LEU A 157 -68.03 10.83 6.87
N ASP A 158 -68.44 11.39 5.73
CA ASP A 158 -69.66 12.21 5.59
C ASP A 158 -70.93 11.37 5.88
N ALA A 159 -70.95 10.11 5.43
CA ALA A 159 -72.00 9.15 5.75
C ALA A 159 -72.03 8.77 7.24
N LYS A 160 -70.89 8.86 7.94
CA LYS A 160 -70.77 8.62 9.39
C LYS A 160 -71.11 9.85 10.23
N GLU A 161 -70.89 11.06 9.70
CA GLU A 161 -71.25 12.35 10.30
C GLU A 161 -72.72 12.74 10.11
N THR A 162 -73.48 11.97 9.32
CA THR A 162 -74.94 12.10 9.21
C THR A 162 -75.71 11.07 10.07
N PRO A 163 -75.62 11.06 11.42
CA PRO A 163 -76.62 10.42 12.25
C PRO A 163 -77.69 11.44 12.70
N ARG A 164 -78.92 11.20 12.23
CA ARG A 164 -80.23 11.76 12.63
C ARG A 164 -80.79 12.92 11.81
#